data_AF-A0A444VLD2-F1
#
_entry.id   AF-A0A444VLD2-F1
#
_cell.length_a   1.000
_cell.length_b   1.000
_cell.length_c   1.000
_cell.angle_alpha   90.00
_cell.angle_beta   90.00
_cell.angle_gamma   90.00
#
_symmetry.space_group_name_H-M   'P 1'
#
loop_
_entity.id
_entity.type
_entity.pdbx_description
1 polymer ?
#
loop_
_entity_poly.entity_id
_entity_poly.type
_entity_poly.pdbx_seq_one_letter_code
_entity_poly.pdbx_strand_id
1 'polypeptide(L)' 'MLNKNQLDELSQIIEDQYGKPEVLANWLDLAVEMLFYVEEDTFSRVELQEVATALMGLVRVLRGR' A
#
# COMPACT_ATOMS: atom_id res chain seq x y z
N MET A 1 -2.34 8.77 -14.88
CA MET A 1 -2.03 9.71 -13.77
C MET A 1 -3.34 10.28 -13.26
N LEU A 2 -3.48 10.43 -11.95
CA LEU A 2 -4.64 11.08 -11.34
C LEU A 2 -4.64 12.58 -11.68
N ASN A 3 -5.82 13.14 -11.88
CA ASN A 3 -5.98 14.60 -12.00
C ASN A 3 -5.99 15.26 -10.62
N LYS A 4 -5.97 16.60 -10.58
CA LYS A 4 -5.91 17.36 -9.32
C LYS A 4 -7.08 17.03 -8.37
N ASN A 5 -8.31 17.01 -8.88
CA ASN A 5 -9.48 16.72 -8.04
C ASN A 5 -9.40 15.31 -7.45
N GLN A 6 -8.92 14.33 -8.22
CA GLN A 6 -8.72 12.97 -7.73
C GLN A 6 -7.61 12.87 -6.67
N LEU A 7 -6.55 13.70 -6.77
CA LEU A 7 -5.50 13.76 -5.76
C LEU A 7 -6.01 14.40 -4.46
N ASP A 8 -6.82 15.46 -4.56
CA ASP A 8 -7.43 16.12 -3.42
C ASP A 8 -8.41 15.16 -2.71
N GLU A 9 -9.27 14.47 -3.46
CA GLU A 9 -10.19 13.44 -2.95
C GLU A 9 -9.43 12.28 -2.27
N LEU A 10 -8.37 11.78 -2.89
CA LEU A 10 -7.55 10.71 -2.31
C LEU A 10 -6.89 11.17 -1.00
N SER A 11 -6.40 12.41 -0.95
CA SER A 11 -5.79 12.97 0.26
C SER A 11 -6.80 13.09 1.39
N GLN A 12 -8.02 13.52 1.09
CA GLN A 12 -9.12 13.57 2.05
C GLN A 12 -9.49 12.18 2.57
N ILE A 13 -9.62 11.17 1.70
CA ILE A 13 -9.90 9.79 2.14
C ILE A 13 -8.82 9.27 3.09
N ILE A 14 -7.55 9.56 2.80
CA ILE A 14 -6.43 9.15 3.65
C ILE A 14 -6.52 9.85 5.02
N GLU A 15 -6.80 11.15 5.04
CA GLU A 15 -6.95 11.91 6.28
C GLU A 15 -8.16 11.43 7.10
N ASP A 16 -9.31 11.21 6.48
CA ASP A 16 -10.55 10.80 7.15
C ASP A 16 -10.44 9.39 7.77
N GLN A 17 -9.78 8.46 7.06
CA GLN A 17 -9.73 7.05 7.49
C GLN A 17 -8.49 6.73 8.34
N TYR A 18 -7.36 7.38 8.06
CA TYR A 18 -6.08 7.04 8.68
C TYR A 18 -5.46 8.20 9.46
N GLY A 19 -6.01 9.42 9.37
CA GLY A 19 -5.51 10.63 10.02
C GLY A 19 -4.25 11.19 9.37
N LYS A 20 -3.29 10.32 9.01
CA LYS A 20 -2.05 10.70 8.32
C LYS A 20 -1.62 9.66 7.29
N PRO A 21 -0.98 10.06 6.19
CA PRO A 21 -0.42 9.14 5.18
C PRO A 21 0.50 8.06 5.77
N GLU A 22 1.29 8.40 6.81
CA GLU A 22 2.21 7.46 7.46
C GLU A 22 1.48 6.32 8.19
N VAL A 23 0.26 6.56 8.67
CA VAL A 23 -0.55 5.51 9.33
C VAL A 23 -0.99 4.48 8.29
N LEU A 24 -1.45 4.92 7.11
CA LEU A 24 -1.74 4.02 5.99
C LEU A 24 -0.46 3.28 5.56
N ALA A 25 0.68 3.96 5.48
CA ALA A 25 1.95 3.30 5.15
C ALA A 25 2.31 2.17 6.12
N ASN A 26 2.06 2.34 7.42
CA ASN A 26 2.31 1.29 8.41
C ASN A 26 1.37 0.08 8.21
N TRP A 27 0.09 0.31 7.87
CA TRP A 27 -0.83 -0.78 7.52
C TRP A 27 -0.38 -1.56 6.28
N LEU A 28 0.15 -0.86 5.27
CA LEU A 28 0.66 -1.50 4.06
C LEU A 28 1.95 -2.29 4.33
N ASP A 29 2.83 -1.82 5.23
CA ASP A 29 3.99 -2.60 5.68
C ASP A 29 3.54 -3.91 6.35
N LEU A 30 2.53 -3.86 7.22
CA LEU A 30 1.95 -5.06 7.83
C LEU A 30 1.33 -5.99 6.77
N ALA A 31 0.67 -5.45 5.75
CA ALA A 31 0.13 -6.24 4.65
C ALA A 31 1.23 -6.97 3.86
N VAL A 32 2.41 -6.36 3.69
CA VAL A 32 3.58 -7.03 3.10
C VAL A 32 4.06 -8.17 4.01
N GLU A 33 4.09 -7.98 5.33
CA GLU A 33 4.40 -9.05 6.28
C GLU A 33 3.39 -10.20 6.22
N MET A 34 2.11 -9.90 5.99
CA MET A 34 1.06 -10.92 5.84
C MET A 34 1.27 -11.83 4.62
N LEU A 35 1.96 -11.37 3.56
CA LEU A 35 2.27 -12.19 2.39
C LEU A 35 3.17 -13.40 2.73
N PHE A 36 3.93 -13.34 3.82
CA PHE A 36 4.74 -14.47 4.30
C PHE A 36 3.92 -15.60 4.91
N TYR A 37 2.63 -15.38 5.19
CA TYR A 37 1.72 -16.35 5.82
C TYR A 37 0.70 -16.93 4.83
N VAL A 38 0.81 -16.61 3.55
CA VAL A 38 0.00 -17.22 2.50
C VAL A 38 0.32 -18.70 2.42
N GLU A 39 -0.72 -19.54 2.28
CA GLU A 39 -0.56 -20.98 2.13
C GLU A 39 0.28 -21.33 0.89
N GLU A 40 1.14 -22.34 1.03
CA GLU A 40 1.96 -22.84 -0.08
C GLU A 40 1.08 -23.22 -1.28
N ASP A 41 1.62 -23.01 -2.49
CA ASP A 41 0.95 -23.26 -3.78
C ASP A 41 -0.38 -22.51 -4.03
N THR A 42 -0.75 -21.54 -3.19
CA THR A 42 -1.94 -20.69 -3.44
C THR A 42 -1.68 -19.64 -4.52
N PHE A 43 -0.49 -19.04 -4.51
CA PHE A 43 -0.04 -18.09 -5.52
C PHE A 43 1.38 -18.44 -5.97
N SER A 44 1.70 -18.10 -7.21
CA SER A 44 3.07 -18.18 -7.68
C SER A 44 3.95 -17.17 -6.96
N ARG A 45 5.26 -17.47 -6.89
CA ARG A 45 6.25 -16.54 -6.34
C ARG A 45 6.24 -15.18 -7.05
N VAL A 46 6.00 -15.17 -8.36
CA VAL A 46 5.98 -13.93 -9.15
C VAL A 46 4.81 -13.04 -8.74
N GLU A 47 3.61 -13.61 -8.59
CA GLU A 47 2.43 -12.87 -8.13
C GLU A 47 2.64 -12.26 -6.74
N LEU A 48 3.19 -13.01 -5.79
CA LEU A 48 3.51 -12.49 -4.45
C LEU A 48 4.54 -11.36 -4.50
N GLN A 49 5.56 -11.47 -5.35
CA GLN A 49 6.58 -10.44 -5.54
C GLN A 49 6.02 -9.16 -6.17
N GLU A 50 5.13 -9.28 -7.14
CA GLU A 50 4.46 -8.15 -7.78
C GLU A 50 3.59 -7.39 -6.77
N VAL A 51 2.80 -8.11 -5.97
CA VAL A 51 1.98 -7.50 -4.90
C VAL A 51 2.87 -6.82 -3.86
N ALA A 52 3.90 -7.51 -3.36
CA ALA A 52 4.83 -6.92 -2.39
C ALA A 52 5.50 -5.65 -2.94
N THR A 53 5.90 -5.67 -4.21
CA THR A 53 6.52 -4.51 -4.88
C THR A 53 5.55 -3.33 -5.00
N ALA A 54 4.29 -3.60 -5.37
CA ALA A 54 3.26 -2.57 -5.46
C ALA A 54 2.99 -1.91 -4.10
N LEU A 55 2.83 -2.72 -3.05
CA LEU A 55 2.62 -2.24 -1.68
C LEU A 55 3.81 -1.40 -1.18
N MET A 56 5.04 -1.90 -1.35
CA MET A 56 6.24 -1.15 -0.98
C MET A 56 6.39 0.17 -1.77
N GLY A 57 5.96 0.19 -3.04
CA GLY A 57 5.92 1.40 -3.84
C GLY A 57 5.01 2.47 -3.24
N LEU A 58 3.80 2.07 -2.82
CA LEU A 58 2.85 2.97 -2.14
C LEU A 58 3.40 3.47 -0.80
N VAL A 59 4.01 2.59 0.00
CA VAL A 59 4.64 2.95 1.28
C VAL A 59 5.68 4.06 1.10
N ARG A 60 6.52 3.97 0.05
CA ARG A 60 7.53 5.01 -0.23
C ARG A 60 6.89 6.35 -0.55
N VAL A 61 5.88 6.36 -1.42
CA VAL A 61 5.13 7.58 -1.78
C VAL A 61 4.48 8.21 -0.54
N LEU A 62 3.78 7.42 0.27
CA LEU A 62 3.09 7.91 1.48
C LEU A 62 4.06 8.46 2.54
N ARG A 63 5.30 7.97 2.56
CA ARG A 63 6.37 8.46 3.45
C ARG A 63 7.22 9.59 2.85
N GLY A 64 6.94 10.00 1.61
CA GLY A 64 7.73 11.00 0.90
C GLY A 64 9.18 10.58 0.60
N ARG A 65 9.41 9.28 0.36
CA ARG A 65 10.73 8.68 0.05
C ARG A 65 10.85 8.22 -1.40
#